data_AF-A0A496W5I7-F1
#
_entry.id   AF-A0A496W5I7-F1
#
_cell.length_a   1.000
_cell.length_b   1.000
_cell.length_c   1.000
_cell.angle_alpha   90.00
_cell.angle_beta   90.00
_cell.angle_gamma   90.00
#
_symmetry.space_group_name_H-M   'P 1'
#
loop_
_entity.id
_entity.type
_entity.pdbx_description
1 polymer ?
#
loop_
_entity_poly.entity_id
_entity_poly.type
_entity_poly.pdbx_seq_one_letter_code
_entity_poly.pdbx_strand_id
1 'polypeptide(L)'
;MKMTKIAVIGLLPFFTPTSWAAQNTWENSPQSASSTTLMIDPNCLASREVCLKRAQRKKALEEHCAADSDWCERRRAWLKQLQEERRVLREQCKAQGPNRCEGLKREFKEKQAQRRKEKREQLKQAREQWCEDKPNDCEPWKREIKALNKECNEKRTQLDEKYGRPRPDGF
;
A
#
# COMPACT_ATOMS: atom_id res chain seq x y z
N MET A 1 -71.52 -34.94 -17.93
CA MET A 1 -70.13 -34.83 -17.43
C MET A 1 -69.24 -34.33 -18.55
N LYS A 2 -68.81 -33.07 -18.52
CA LYS A 2 -67.78 -32.53 -19.41
C LYS A 2 -66.90 -31.62 -18.56
N MET A 3 -65.72 -32.13 -18.17
CA MET A 3 -64.71 -31.35 -17.46
C MET A 3 -63.88 -30.58 -18.48
N THR A 4 -63.97 -29.26 -18.41
CA THR A 4 -63.16 -28.34 -19.20
C THR A 4 -61.76 -28.29 -18.61
N LYS A 5 -60.76 -28.82 -19.33
CA LYS A 5 -59.35 -28.72 -18.96
C LYS A 5 -58.83 -27.33 -19.37
N ILE A 6 -58.45 -26.53 -18.38
CA ILE A 6 -57.75 -25.25 -18.59
C ILE A 6 -56.26 -25.58 -18.76
N ALA A 7 -55.73 -25.36 -19.96
CA ALA A 7 -54.31 -25.46 -20.24
C ALA A 7 -53.62 -24.17 -19.79
N VAL A 8 -52.70 -24.29 -18.84
CA VAL A 8 -51.87 -23.18 -18.35
C VAL A 8 -50.85 -22.82 -19.43
N ILE A 9 -50.90 -21.56 -19.86
CA ILE A 9 -49.98 -20.92 -20.80
C ILE A 9 -48.63 -20.76 -20.10
N GLY A 10 -47.63 -21.56 -20.53
CA GLY A 10 -46.24 -21.40 -20.13
C GLY A 10 -45.60 -20.22 -20.87
N LEU A 11 -45.56 -19.07 -20.21
CA LEU A 11 -44.70 -17.94 -20.58
C LEU A 11 -43.26 -18.27 -20.17
N LEU A 12 -42.41 -18.60 -21.14
CA LEU A 12 -40.96 -18.64 -20.99
C LEU A 12 -40.40 -17.25 -21.34
N PRO A 13 -39.83 -16.49 -20.39
CA PRO A 13 -38.91 -15.43 -20.73
C PRO A 13 -37.53 -16.00 -21.09
N PHE A 14 -37.08 -15.57 -22.26
CA PHE A 14 -35.73 -15.62 -22.83
C PHE A 14 -34.61 -15.50 -21.79
N PHE A 15 -33.73 -16.50 -21.74
CA PHE A 15 -32.38 -16.35 -21.19
C PHE A 15 -31.38 -16.37 -22.35
N THR A 16 -30.99 -15.19 -22.81
CA THR A 16 -29.81 -15.01 -23.66
C THR A 16 -28.54 -15.07 -22.80
N PRO A 17 -27.49 -15.81 -23.22
CA PRO A 17 -26.20 -15.75 -22.53
C PRO A 17 -25.56 -14.39 -22.85
N THR A 18 -25.59 -13.46 -21.89
CA THR A 18 -24.73 -12.28 -21.95
C THR A 18 -23.30 -12.72 -21.79
N SER A 19 -22.58 -12.68 -22.91
CA SER A 19 -21.14 -12.64 -23.05
C SER A 19 -20.55 -11.51 -22.21
N TRP A 20 -19.69 -11.83 -21.25
CA TRP A 20 -18.91 -10.84 -20.51
C TRP A 20 -17.66 -10.51 -21.32
N ALA A 21 -17.87 -9.99 -22.53
CA ALA A 21 -16.88 -9.20 -23.23
C ALA A 21 -17.11 -7.73 -22.82
N ALA A 22 -16.72 -7.40 -21.58
CA ALA A 22 -16.62 -6.00 -21.18
C ALA A 22 -15.29 -5.47 -21.71
N GLN A 23 -15.41 -4.79 -22.85
CA GLN A 23 -14.39 -3.92 -23.41
C GLN A 23 -13.85 -2.94 -22.36
N ASN A 24 -12.54 -2.73 -22.43
CA ASN A 24 -11.82 -1.63 -21.81
C ASN A 24 -12.58 -0.30 -21.98
N THR A 25 -13.18 0.19 -20.91
CA THR A 25 -13.61 1.59 -20.78
C THR A 25 -12.95 2.16 -19.54
N TRP A 26 -11.70 2.58 -19.71
CA TRP A 26 -11.00 3.48 -18.78
C TRP A 26 -11.46 4.95 -18.97
N GLU A 27 -12.67 5.13 -19.50
CA GLU A 27 -13.21 6.40 -19.95
C GLU A 27 -14.60 6.56 -19.34
N ASN A 28 -14.61 7.22 -18.17
CA ASN A 28 -15.72 7.79 -17.38
C ASN A 28 -15.57 7.44 -15.90
N SER A 29 -14.46 7.89 -15.32
CA SER A 29 -14.46 8.22 -13.90
C SER A 29 -15.27 9.51 -13.75
N PRO A 30 -16.38 9.54 -13.00
CA PRO A 30 -17.07 10.79 -12.74
C PRO A 30 -16.09 11.71 -12.01
N GLN A 31 -15.72 12.79 -12.68
CA GLN A 31 -15.18 14.01 -12.08
C GLN A 31 -16.23 14.52 -11.08
N SER A 32 -16.27 13.93 -9.89
CA SER A 32 -16.87 14.57 -8.73
C SER A 32 -15.90 15.66 -8.30
N ALA A 33 -16.25 16.88 -8.69
CA ALA A 33 -15.58 18.11 -8.38
C ALA A 33 -15.49 18.29 -6.86
N SER A 34 -14.39 17.84 -6.27
CA SER A 34 -13.76 18.52 -5.14
C SER A 34 -12.43 19.05 -5.65
N SER A 35 -12.50 20.20 -6.32
CA SER A 35 -11.35 20.98 -6.79
C SER A 35 -10.55 21.50 -5.58
N THR A 36 -9.88 20.63 -4.84
CA THR A 36 -8.67 21.03 -4.13
C THR A 36 -7.54 20.87 -5.12
N THR A 37 -7.22 21.97 -5.81
CA THR A 37 -6.08 22.10 -6.71
C THR A 37 -4.87 21.44 -6.08
N LEU A 38 -4.39 20.34 -6.67
CA LEU A 38 -3.14 19.72 -6.27
C LEU A 38 -2.01 20.70 -6.59
N MET A 39 -1.63 21.48 -5.58
CA MET A 39 -0.52 22.41 -5.63
C MET A 39 0.77 21.60 -5.86
N ILE A 40 1.24 21.57 -7.10
CA ILE A 40 2.58 21.05 -7.43
C ILE A 40 3.59 22.03 -6.85
N ASP A 41 4.59 21.52 -6.13
CA ASP A 41 5.69 22.33 -5.64
C ASP A 41 6.38 23.06 -6.82
N PRO A 42 6.37 24.40 -6.86
CA PRO A 42 6.94 25.17 -7.95
C PRO A 42 8.47 24.98 -8.06
N ASN A 43 9.12 24.51 -7.00
CA ASN A 43 10.56 24.24 -6.98
C ASN A 43 10.91 22.76 -7.22
N CYS A 44 9.94 21.94 -7.66
CA CYS A 44 10.22 20.54 -7.90
C CYS A 44 11.09 20.35 -9.16
N LEU A 45 12.38 20.05 -8.93
CA LEU A 45 13.39 19.83 -9.98
C LEU A 45 13.26 18.49 -10.73
N ALA A 46 12.30 17.64 -10.36
CA ALA A 46 12.07 16.34 -11.02
C ALA A 46 11.11 16.50 -12.21
N SER A 47 10.84 15.41 -12.95
CA SER A 47 9.84 15.45 -14.01
C SER A 47 8.45 15.82 -13.44
N ARG A 48 7.62 16.49 -14.26
CA ARG A 48 6.26 16.90 -13.89
C ARG A 48 5.44 15.75 -13.28
N GLU A 49 5.58 14.55 -13.83
CA GLU A 49 4.89 13.36 -13.33
C GLU A 49 5.34 12.95 -11.92
N VAL A 50 6.65 13.03 -11.63
CA VAL A 50 7.18 12.76 -10.29
C VAL A 50 6.69 13.82 -9.30
N CYS A 51 6.66 15.08 -9.70
CA CYS A 51 6.18 16.18 -8.87
C CYS A 51 4.68 16.04 -8.54
N LEU A 52 3.86 15.66 -9.52
CA LEU A 52 2.44 15.34 -9.33
C LEU A 52 2.26 14.18 -8.35
N LYS A 53 2.99 13.08 -8.52
CA LYS A 53 2.95 11.93 -7.60
C LYS A 53 3.35 12.31 -6.17
N ARG A 54 4.34 13.19 -6.00
CA ARG A 54 4.74 13.71 -4.68
C ARG A 54 3.64 14.57 -4.06
N ALA A 55 3.02 15.47 -4.83
CA ALA A 55 1.92 16.30 -4.36
C ALA A 55 0.71 15.45 -3.93
N GLN A 56 0.35 14.42 -4.71
CA GLN A 56 -0.72 13.47 -4.36
C GLN A 56 -0.43 12.74 -3.05
N ARG A 57 0.80 12.22 -2.88
CA ARG A 57 1.20 11.56 -1.62
C ARG A 57 1.15 12.50 -0.42
N LYS A 58 1.54 13.77 -0.62
CA LYS A 58 1.48 14.79 0.43
C LYS A 58 0.04 15.05 0.83
N LYS A 59 -0.86 15.27 -0.14
CA LYS A 59 -2.29 15.49 0.12
C LYS A 59 -2.94 14.30 0.83
N ALA A 60 -2.69 13.08 0.36
CA ALA A 60 -3.19 11.87 1.02
C ALA A 60 -2.69 11.72 2.46
N LEU A 61 -1.44 12.10 2.74
CA LEU A 61 -0.91 12.13 4.09
C LEU A 61 -1.58 13.20 4.95
N GLU A 62 -1.85 14.38 4.40
CA GLU A 62 -2.56 15.46 5.09
C GLU A 62 -3.99 15.05 5.42
N GLU A 63 -4.72 14.46 4.47
CA GLU A 63 -6.07 13.92 4.67
C GLU A 63 -6.07 12.82 5.75
N HIS A 64 -5.10 11.90 5.71
CA HIS A 64 -4.99 10.86 6.74
C HIS A 64 -4.63 11.45 8.12
N CYS A 65 -3.74 12.45 8.17
CA CYS A 65 -3.40 13.11 9.42
C CYS A 65 -4.57 13.94 9.98
N ALA A 66 -5.46 14.45 9.12
CA ALA A 66 -6.68 15.11 9.53
C ALA A 66 -7.72 14.11 10.06
N ALA A 67 -7.78 12.90 9.48
CA ALA A 67 -8.68 11.83 9.92
C ALA A 67 -8.20 11.11 11.19
N ASP A 68 -6.89 11.03 11.42
CA ASP A 68 -6.28 10.35 12.57
C ASP A 68 -5.07 11.15 13.08
N SER A 69 -5.35 12.09 13.99
CA SER A 69 -4.35 12.96 14.60
C SER A 69 -3.33 12.18 15.41
N ASP A 70 -3.78 11.20 16.19
CA ASP A 70 -2.96 10.38 17.08
C ASP A 70 -1.94 9.57 16.29
N TRP A 71 -2.36 8.96 15.19
CA TRP A 71 -1.44 8.28 14.28
C TRP A 71 -0.41 9.26 13.70
N CYS A 72 -0.83 10.47 13.33
CA CYS A 72 0.06 11.48 12.77
C CYS A 72 1.12 11.92 13.80
N GLU A 73 0.73 12.13 15.06
CA GLU A 73 1.63 12.46 16.15
C GLU A 73 2.64 11.35 16.42
N ARG A 74 2.18 10.10 16.54
CA ARG A 74 3.06 8.94 16.71
C ARG A 74 4.05 8.82 15.55
N ARG A 75 3.59 9.04 14.32
CA ARG A 75 4.45 9.01 13.13
C ARG A 75 5.51 10.11 13.17
N ARG A 76 5.14 11.35 13.53
CA ARG A 76 6.08 12.47 13.64
C ARG A 76 7.10 12.22 14.73
N ALA A 77 6.69 11.74 15.90
CA ALA A 77 7.57 11.39 17.00
C ALA A 77 8.58 10.30 16.57
N TRP A 78 8.11 9.25 15.90
CA TRP A 78 8.98 8.19 15.39
C TRP A 78 10.00 8.71 14.36
N LEU A 79 9.59 9.58 13.43
CA LEU A 79 10.49 10.18 12.45
C LEU A 79 11.56 11.06 13.13
N LYS A 80 11.16 11.86 14.12
CA LYS A 80 12.07 12.70 14.90
C LYS A 80 13.09 11.85 15.66
N GLN A 81 12.65 10.76 16.30
CA GLN A 81 13.54 9.82 16.98
C GLN A 81 14.55 9.19 16.01
N LEU A 82 14.09 8.74 14.83
CA LEU A 82 14.98 8.12 13.84
C LEU A 82 16.01 9.12 13.29
N GLN A 83 15.60 10.37 13.08
CA GLN A 83 16.50 11.44 12.66
C GLN A 83 17.57 11.70 13.71
N GLU A 84 17.18 11.73 15.00
CA GLU A 84 18.10 11.93 16.10
C GLU A 84 19.09 10.77 16.24
N GLU A 85 18.62 9.52 16.23
CA GLU A 85 19.51 8.35 16.28
C GLU A 85 20.54 8.37 15.14
N ARG A 86 20.14 8.80 13.93
CA ARG A 86 21.06 8.95 12.78
C ARG A 86 22.02 10.13 12.94
N ARG A 87 21.60 11.21 13.60
CA ARG A 87 22.47 12.35 13.91
C ARG A 87 23.57 11.91 14.87
N VAL A 88 23.19 11.29 15.98
CA VAL A 88 24.11 10.76 16.99
C VAL A 88 25.09 9.76 16.37
N LEU A 89 24.62 8.82 15.54
CA LEU A 89 25.50 7.88 14.85
C LEU A 89 26.53 8.60 13.96
N ARG A 90 26.13 9.64 13.23
CA ARG A 90 27.04 10.43 12.39
C ARG A 90 28.09 11.17 13.22
N GLU A 91 27.71 11.73 14.35
CA GLU A 91 28.63 12.41 15.27
C GLU A 91 29.62 11.43 15.90
N GLN A 92 29.16 10.27 16.37
CA GLN A 92 30.02 9.21 16.89
C GLN A 92 31.01 8.70 15.84
N CYS A 93 30.55 8.51 14.59
CA CYS A 93 31.42 8.14 13.48
C CYS A 93 32.50 9.18 13.19
N LYS A 94 32.16 10.48 13.25
CA LYS A 94 33.15 11.57 13.06
C LYS A 94 34.19 11.59 14.18
N ALA A 95 33.76 11.32 15.42
CA ALA A 95 34.63 11.36 16.59
C ALA A 95 35.58 10.15 16.69
N GLN A 96 35.13 8.94 16.33
CA GLN A 96 35.86 7.69 16.59
C GLN A 96 36.63 7.13 15.38
N GLY A 97 36.52 7.75 14.21
CA GLY A 97 37.20 7.30 12.99
C GLY A 97 36.53 6.12 12.26
N PRO A 98 37.04 5.74 11.07
CA PRO A 98 36.35 4.84 10.14
C PRO A 98 36.13 3.43 10.70
N ASN A 99 37.13 2.83 11.35
CA ASN A 99 37.05 1.45 11.85
C ASN A 99 35.99 1.27 12.94
N ARG A 100 35.88 2.23 13.88
CA ARG A 100 34.84 2.22 14.93
C ARG A 100 33.46 2.54 14.34
N CYS A 101 33.40 3.41 13.33
CA CYS A 101 32.15 3.78 12.67
C CYS A 101 31.45 2.59 11.99
N GLU A 102 32.20 1.64 11.41
CA GLU A 102 31.60 0.45 10.80
C GLU A 102 30.89 -0.44 11.83
N GLY A 103 31.50 -0.63 13.01
CA GLY A 103 30.88 -1.32 14.14
C GLY A 103 29.58 -0.65 14.59
N LEU A 104 29.63 0.67 14.81
CA LEU A 104 28.46 1.46 15.20
C LEU A 104 27.33 1.41 14.16
N LYS A 105 27.67 1.45 12.87
CA LYS A 105 26.69 1.29 11.77
C LYS A 105 26.07 -0.11 11.78
N ARG A 106 26.84 -1.16 12.11
CA ARG A 106 26.34 -2.53 12.20
C ARG A 106 25.36 -2.67 13.36
N GLU A 107 25.74 -2.21 14.55
CA GLU A 107 24.86 -2.20 15.74
C GLU A 107 23.56 -1.43 15.47
N PHE A 108 23.66 -0.26 14.83
CA PHE A 108 22.48 0.51 14.43
C PHE A 108 21.57 -0.27 13.48
N LYS A 109 22.13 -0.94 12.47
CA LYS A 109 21.36 -1.78 11.53
C LYS A 109 20.69 -2.95 12.23
N GLU A 110 21.37 -3.61 13.17
CA GLU A 110 20.84 -4.71 13.96
C GLU A 110 19.69 -4.25 14.86
N LYS A 111 19.86 -3.13 15.57
CA LYS A 111 18.79 -2.51 16.38
C LYS A 111 17.55 -2.21 15.52
N GLN A 112 17.74 -1.65 14.32
CA GLN A 112 16.64 -1.39 13.39
C GLN A 112 16.01 -2.68 12.86
N ALA A 113 16.79 -3.74 12.61
CA ALA A 113 16.26 -5.03 12.20
C ALA A 113 15.41 -5.67 13.32
N GLN A 114 15.85 -5.57 14.57
CA GLN A 114 15.13 -6.06 15.73
C GLN A 114 13.79 -5.34 15.91
N ARG A 115 13.76 -3.99 15.86
CA ARG A 115 12.50 -3.21 15.89
C ARG A 115 11.53 -3.63 14.77
N ARG A 116 12.04 -3.93 13.57
CA ARG A 116 11.20 -4.42 12.46
C ARG A 116 10.65 -5.81 12.72
N LYS A 117 11.42 -6.70 13.36
CA LYS A 117 10.99 -8.04 13.74
C LYS A 117 9.85 -7.97 14.76
N GLU A 118 10.02 -7.17 15.81
CA GLU A 118 8.99 -6.95 16.83
C GLU A 118 7.69 -6.39 16.22
N LYS A 119 7.80 -5.37 15.36
CA LYS A 119 6.62 -4.82 14.68
C LYS A 119 5.93 -5.83 13.77
N ARG A 120 6.68 -6.71 13.11
CA ARG A 120 6.09 -7.79 12.28
C ARG A 120 5.32 -8.78 13.14
N GLU A 121 5.84 -9.12 14.31
CA GLU A 121 5.16 -10.01 15.26
C GLU A 121 3.87 -9.36 15.79
N GLN A 122 3.92 -8.09 16.18
CA GLN A 122 2.73 -7.34 16.59
C GLN A 122 1.64 -7.32 15.49
N LEU A 123 2.04 -7.09 14.24
CA LEU A 123 1.10 -7.14 13.11
C LEU A 123 0.57 -8.54 12.82
N LYS A 124 1.32 -9.59 13.15
CA LYS A 124 0.85 -10.97 13.03
C LYS A 124 -0.20 -11.26 14.09
N GLN A 125 0.08 -10.93 15.35
CA GLN A 125 -0.86 -11.06 16.47
C GLN A 125 -2.15 -10.26 16.22
N ALA A 126 -2.05 -9.01 15.77
CA ALA A 126 -3.22 -8.20 15.45
C ALA A 126 -4.07 -8.79 14.32
N ARG A 127 -3.45 -9.48 13.35
CA ARG A 127 -4.17 -10.19 12.28
C ARG A 127 -4.86 -11.45 12.78
N GLU A 128 -4.20 -12.19 13.67
CA GLU A 128 -4.78 -13.37 14.32
C GLU A 128 -6.00 -12.95 15.15
N GLN A 129 -5.85 -11.93 16.00
CA GLN A 129 -6.96 -11.37 16.77
C GLN A 129 -8.11 -10.90 15.88
N TRP A 130 -7.83 -10.17 14.80
CA TRP A 130 -8.87 -9.72 13.88
C TRP A 130 -9.62 -10.90 13.23
N CYS A 131 -8.91 -11.98 12.91
CA CYS A 131 -9.54 -13.20 12.40
C CYS A 131 -10.40 -13.92 13.45
N GLU A 132 -10.00 -13.88 14.71
CA GLU A 132 -10.84 -14.37 15.83
C GLU A 132 -12.10 -13.53 16.00
N ASP A 133 -11.97 -12.19 15.90
CA ASP A 133 -13.10 -11.26 16.02
C ASP A 133 -14.05 -11.30 14.81
N LYS A 134 -13.53 -11.68 13.62
CA LYS A 134 -14.24 -11.68 12.32
C LYS A 134 -14.03 -13.00 11.55
N PRO A 135 -14.52 -14.14 12.07
CA PRO A 135 -14.23 -15.45 11.49
C PRO A 135 -14.77 -15.61 10.05
N ASN A 136 -15.94 -15.03 9.76
CA ASN A 136 -16.56 -15.12 8.43
C ASN A 136 -15.81 -14.30 7.36
N ASP A 137 -15.12 -13.23 7.76
CA ASP A 137 -14.40 -12.33 6.84
C ASP A 137 -12.93 -12.74 6.69
N CYS A 138 -12.39 -13.51 7.64
CA CYS A 138 -10.98 -13.88 7.70
C CYS A 138 -10.50 -14.65 6.46
N GLU A 139 -11.20 -15.72 6.06
CA GLU A 139 -10.79 -16.56 4.92
C GLU A 139 -10.96 -15.88 3.55
N PRO A 140 -12.06 -15.14 3.27
CA PRO A 140 -12.13 -14.26 2.10
C PRO A 140 -10.96 -13.27 2.05
N TRP A 141 -10.70 -12.56 3.15
CA TRP A 141 -9.62 -11.57 3.23
C TRP A 141 -8.23 -12.18 2.99
N LYS A 142 -7.92 -13.35 3.59
CA LYS A 142 -6.65 -14.06 3.36
C LYS A 142 -6.45 -14.41 1.88
N ARG A 143 -7.52 -14.83 1.19
CA ARG A 143 -7.47 -15.15 -0.25
C ARG A 143 -7.19 -13.91 -1.08
N GLU A 144 -7.85 -12.79 -0.79
CA GLU A 144 -7.62 -11.51 -1.46
C GLU A 144 -6.19 -11.00 -1.26
N ILE A 145 -5.69 -11.03 -0.03
CA ILE A 145 -4.31 -10.64 0.27
C ILE A 145 -3.30 -11.53 -0.46
N LYS A 146 -3.56 -12.84 -0.57
CA LYS A 146 -2.70 -13.75 -1.33
C LYS A 146 -2.71 -13.43 -2.82
N ALA A 147 -3.87 -13.12 -3.39
CA ALA A 147 -4.00 -12.72 -4.79
C ALA A 147 -3.28 -11.39 -5.08
N LEU A 148 -3.50 -10.37 -4.24
CA LEU A 148 -2.83 -9.07 -4.34
C LEU A 148 -1.29 -9.20 -4.23
N ASN A 149 -0.81 -10.02 -3.30
CA ASN A 149 0.63 -10.27 -3.15
C ASN A 149 1.22 -10.97 -4.39
N LYS A 150 0.46 -11.89 -5.00
CA LYS A 150 0.87 -12.55 -6.24
C LYS A 150 0.98 -11.52 -7.37
N GLU A 151 -0.04 -10.70 -7.58
CA GLU A 151 -0.03 -9.64 -8.60
C GLU A 151 1.10 -8.62 -8.36
N CYS A 152 1.33 -8.21 -7.11
CA CYS A 152 2.44 -7.32 -6.77
C CYS A 152 3.80 -7.94 -7.11
N ASN A 153 3.98 -9.23 -6.83
CA ASN A 153 5.22 -9.94 -7.16
C ASN A 153 5.41 -10.08 -8.67
N GLU A 154 4.35 -10.37 -9.42
CA GLU A 154 4.38 -10.45 -10.88
C GLU A 154 4.76 -9.10 -11.50
N LYS A 155 4.11 -8.00 -11.08
CA LYS A 155 4.48 -6.65 -11.52
C LYS A 155 5.92 -6.28 -11.15
N ARG A 156 6.39 -6.70 -9.97
CA ARG A 156 7.78 -6.49 -9.57
C ARG A 156 8.73 -7.27 -10.48
N THR A 157 8.43 -8.53 -10.80
CA THR A 157 9.23 -9.34 -11.72
C THR A 157 9.28 -8.70 -13.11
N GLN A 158 8.15 -8.21 -13.63
CA GLN A 158 8.11 -7.50 -14.91
C GLN A 158 8.98 -6.22 -14.89
N LEU A 159 9.00 -5.49 -13.78
CA LEU A 159 9.89 -4.33 -13.62
C LEU A 159 11.36 -4.75 -13.53
N ASP A 160 11.68 -5.81 -12.77
CA ASP A 160 13.02 -6.37 -12.64
C ASP A 160 13.54 -6.88 -14.00
N GLU A 161 12.68 -7.49 -14.83
CA GLU A 161 13.00 -7.93 -16.19
C GLU A 161 13.19 -6.75 -17.16
N LYS A 162 12.33 -5.73 -17.08
CA LYS A 162 12.37 -4.59 -18.00
C LYS A 162 13.54 -3.64 -17.74
N TYR A 163 13.88 -3.41 -16.48
CA TYR A 163 14.86 -2.38 -16.08
C TYR A 163 16.11 -2.96 -15.41
N GLY A 164 16.15 -4.27 -15.18
CA GLY A 164 17.15 -4.90 -14.33
C GLY A 164 16.90 -4.60 -12.86
N ARG A 165 17.22 -5.56 -11.98
CA ARG A 165 17.25 -5.27 -10.55
C ARG A 165 18.42 -4.34 -10.26
N PRO A 166 18.21 -3.15 -9.63
CA PRO A 166 19.32 -2.30 -9.23
C PRO A 166 20.24 -3.08 -8.29
N ARG A 167 21.52 -3.19 -8.68
CA ARG A 167 22.53 -3.86 -7.85
C ARG A 167 22.64 -3.10 -6.52
N PRO A 168 22.76 -3.81 -5.38
CA PRO A 168 22.94 -3.17 -4.08
C PRO A 168 24.22 -2.33 -3.96
N ASP A 169 25.12 -2.42 -4.96
CA ASP A 169 26.43 -1.77 -4.98
C ASP A 169 26.50 -0.53 -5.89
N GLY A 170 25.36 0.02 -6.32
CA GLY A 170 25.33 1.22 -7.16
C GLY A 170 25.55 2.52 -6.37
N PHE A 171 26.80 2.99 -6.34
CA PHE A 171 27.30 4.37 -6.11
C PHE A 171 26.54 5.29 -5.14
#